data_AF-A0A7S3LR98-F1
#
_entry.id   AF-A0A7S3LR98-F1
#
_cell.length_a   1.000
_cell.length_b   1.000
_cell.length_c   1.000
_cell.angle_alpha   90.00
_cell.angle_beta   90.00
_cell.angle_gamma   90.00
#
_symmetry.space_group_name_H-M   'P 1'
#
loop_
_entity.id
_entity.type
_entity.pdbx_description
1 polymer ?
#
loop_
_entity_poly.entity_id
_entity_poly.type
_entity_poly.pdbx_seq_one_letter_code
_entity_poly.pdbx_strand_id
1 'polypeptide(L)'
;MAWYLNRGLATEIDTGTSNKAIKLLFEPLGRTMIDDPYYLKVKQNICVKCGGDKLLNKFYVVPYEFRQYFPFRFKVRSSHDIVLICVDCRECITPAYNMKKKMFYLNAFGPLWKEYEENNQKHKISHEIVKARKSARALLTAKDKMPIEKRDDLERCIRQVCELDSDIELCDNILKDVLTMDSKVENPNYESAAEILVKNLLEGNLDIPRPEECKRSETCNCFLCHGDASKPGDIEHARLKGFVRSWRYHFVSTLNGQENFLPEGWSIQHKIQDYEDARSISRT
;
A
#
# COMPACT_ATOMS: atom_id res chain seq x y z
N MET A 1 -14.08 -18.95 -16.53
CA MET A 1 -15.36 -19.68 -16.45
C MET A 1 -15.26 -20.86 -15.49
N ALA A 2 -14.37 -21.84 -15.72
CA ALA A 2 -14.17 -22.99 -14.83
C ALA A 2 -13.92 -22.63 -13.35
N TRP A 3 -13.18 -21.55 -13.08
CA TRP A 3 -12.93 -21.09 -11.71
C TRP A 3 -14.21 -20.79 -10.90
N TYR A 4 -15.24 -20.20 -11.53
CA TYR A 4 -16.50 -19.87 -10.86
C TYR A 4 -17.39 -21.10 -10.65
N LEU A 5 -17.43 -22.00 -11.64
CA LEU A 5 -18.17 -23.26 -11.55
C LEU A 5 -17.59 -24.18 -10.48
N ASN A 6 -16.27 -24.37 -10.46
CA ASN A 6 -15.57 -25.24 -9.52
C ASN A 6 -15.70 -24.80 -8.05
N ARG A 7 -16.01 -23.51 -7.83
CA ARG A 7 -16.19 -22.93 -6.50
C ARG A 7 -17.66 -22.79 -6.10
N GLY A 8 -18.59 -23.30 -6.91
CA GLY A 8 -20.02 -23.15 -6.65
C GLY A 8 -20.50 -21.71 -6.65
N LEU A 9 -19.83 -20.82 -7.39
CA LEU A 9 -20.15 -19.39 -7.48
C LEU A 9 -20.97 -19.04 -8.71
N ALA A 10 -21.19 -20.00 -9.61
CA ALA A 10 -21.97 -19.84 -10.82
C ALA A 10 -22.61 -21.17 -11.25
N THR A 11 -23.63 -21.10 -12.10
CA THR A 11 -24.24 -22.22 -12.80
C THR A 11 -24.08 -22.03 -14.30
N GLU A 12 -23.90 -23.12 -15.06
CA GLU A 12 -23.96 -23.03 -16.52
C GLU A 12 -25.38 -22.71 -16.96
N ILE A 13 -25.51 -21.84 -17.96
CA ILE A 13 -26.78 -21.54 -18.60
C ILE A 13 -26.67 -21.84 -20.10
N ASP A 14 -27.70 -22.51 -20.62
CA ASP A 14 -27.85 -22.69 -22.04
C ASP A 14 -28.39 -21.38 -22.64
N THR A 15 -27.67 -20.83 -23.61
CA THR A 15 -28.05 -19.58 -24.29
C THR A 15 -28.79 -19.84 -25.61
N GLY A 16 -28.98 -21.10 -26.01
CA GLY A 16 -29.48 -21.44 -27.34
C GLY A 16 -28.51 -21.07 -28.48
N THR A 17 -27.28 -20.66 -28.15
CA THR A 17 -26.20 -20.36 -29.09
C THR A 17 -24.97 -21.22 -28.76
N SER A 18 -24.01 -21.32 -29.69
CA SER A 18 -22.76 -22.06 -29.48
C SER A 18 -21.85 -21.48 -28.38
N ASN A 19 -22.22 -20.34 -27.77
CA ASN A 19 -21.44 -19.69 -26.74
C ASN A 19 -21.83 -20.21 -25.35
N LYS A 20 -20.86 -20.79 -24.64
CA LYS A 20 -20.99 -21.15 -23.23
C LYS A 20 -21.19 -19.89 -22.40
N ALA A 21 -22.19 -19.86 -21.53
CA ALA A 21 -22.40 -18.80 -20.57
C ALA A 21 -22.65 -19.36 -19.18
N ILE A 22 -22.36 -18.55 -18.16
CA ILE A 22 -22.58 -18.88 -16.76
C ILE A 22 -23.40 -17.79 -16.09
N LYS A 23 -24.28 -18.17 -15.17
CA LYS A 23 -25.02 -17.27 -14.29
C LYS A 23 -24.36 -17.27 -12.92
N LEU A 24 -23.88 -16.11 -12.47
CA LEU A 24 -23.33 -15.94 -11.12
C LEU A 24 -24.44 -16.15 -10.07
N LEU A 25 -24.11 -16.82 -8.97
CA LEU A 25 -25.03 -17.09 -7.85
C LEU A 25 -25.01 -15.99 -6.78
N PHE A 26 -24.25 -14.92 -7.00
CA PHE A 26 -24.14 -13.77 -6.13
C PHE A 26 -24.27 -12.49 -6.97
N GLU A 27 -24.61 -11.39 -6.30
CA GLU A 27 -24.66 -10.08 -6.93
C GLU A 27 -23.24 -9.49 -7.00
N PRO A 28 -22.63 -9.36 -8.19
CA PRO A 28 -21.30 -8.81 -8.29
C PRO A 28 -21.33 -7.32 -7.96
N LEU A 29 -20.51 -6.90 -7.01
CA LEU A 29 -20.36 -5.50 -6.57
C LEU A 29 -20.00 -4.52 -7.70
N GLY A 30 -19.63 -5.03 -8.88
CA GLY A 30 -19.18 -4.27 -10.04
C GLY A 30 -20.20 -4.05 -11.14
N ARG A 31 -21.51 -4.30 -10.97
CA ARG A 31 -22.48 -3.96 -12.05
C ARG A 31 -22.46 -2.48 -12.44
N THR A 32 -22.10 -1.60 -11.52
CA THR A 32 -21.88 -0.15 -11.75
C THR A 32 -20.55 0.18 -12.45
N MET A 33 -19.70 -0.82 -12.74
CA MET A 33 -18.47 -0.64 -13.54
C MET A 33 -18.74 -0.71 -15.05
N ILE A 34 -19.98 -1.05 -15.46
CA ILE A 34 -20.38 -1.26 -16.86
C ILE A 34 -20.50 0.07 -17.63
N ASP A 35 -20.74 1.19 -16.94
CA ASP A 35 -21.01 2.48 -17.59
C ASP A 35 -19.75 3.19 -18.14
N ASP A 36 -18.56 2.67 -17.89
CA ASP A 36 -17.31 3.30 -18.32
C ASP A 36 -16.54 2.42 -19.32
N PRO A 37 -16.50 2.82 -20.62
CA PRO A 37 -15.85 2.07 -21.68
C PRO A 37 -14.39 1.71 -21.40
N TYR A 38 -13.67 2.45 -20.56
CA TYR A 38 -12.28 2.16 -20.21
C TYR A 38 -12.10 0.78 -19.56
N TYR A 39 -13.06 0.33 -18.76
CA TYR A 39 -12.97 -0.96 -18.06
C TYR A 39 -13.39 -2.14 -18.93
N LEU A 40 -14.14 -1.88 -20.01
CA LEU A 40 -14.60 -2.89 -20.97
C LEU A 40 -13.58 -3.15 -22.08
N LYS A 41 -12.68 -2.20 -22.34
CA LYS A 41 -11.63 -2.33 -23.36
C LYS A 41 -10.53 -3.31 -22.95
N VAL A 42 -10.11 -4.12 -23.92
CA VAL A 42 -8.94 -5.00 -23.80
C VAL A 42 -7.70 -4.13 -23.61
N LYS A 43 -6.94 -4.42 -22.55
CA LYS A 43 -5.67 -3.74 -22.27
C LYS A 43 -4.54 -4.59 -22.83
N GLN A 44 -3.62 -3.96 -23.54
CA GLN A 44 -2.44 -4.64 -24.07
C GLN A 44 -1.43 -4.91 -22.95
N ASN A 45 -0.78 -6.08 -23.00
CA ASN A 45 0.31 -6.43 -22.09
C ASN A 45 1.63 -5.82 -22.59
N ILE A 46 1.72 -4.49 -22.55
CA ILE A 46 2.89 -3.74 -22.99
C ILE A 46 3.27 -2.67 -21.96
N CYS A 47 4.53 -2.25 -21.98
CA CYS A 47 5.05 -1.16 -21.18
C CYS A 47 4.47 0.16 -21.65
N VAL A 48 3.78 0.89 -20.77
CA VAL A 48 3.16 2.18 -21.12
C VAL A 48 4.16 3.28 -21.47
N LYS A 49 5.46 3.10 -21.15
CA LYS A 49 6.53 4.05 -21.53
C LYS A 49 7.14 3.75 -22.89
N CYS A 50 7.56 2.51 -23.14
CA CYS A 50 8.35 2.16 -24.33
C CYS A 50 7.67 1.21 -25.31
N GLY A 51 6.48 0.68 -24.99
CA GLY A 51 5.75 -0.26 -25.84
C GLY A 51 6.26 -1.70 -25.81
N GLY A 52 7.38 -1.98 -25.15
CA GLY A 52 7.92 -3.35 -25.03
C GLY A 52 7.03 -4.28 -24.21
N ASP A 53 7.04 -5.57 -24.51
CA ASP A 53 6.16 -6.61 -23.94
C ASP A 53 6.86 -7.56 -22.95
N LYS A 54 8.13 -7.30 -22.63
CA LYS A 54 8.96 -8.14 -21.75
C LYS A 54 9.16 -7.54 -20.37
N LEU A 55 9.34 -8.42 -19.38
CA LEU A 55 9.68 -8.08 -17.98
C LEU A 55 8.74 -7.01 -17.39
N LEU A 56 7.45 -7.14 -17.70
CA LEU A 56 6.43 -6.20 -17.28
C LEU A 56 6.10 -6.37 -15.80
N ASN A 57 6.02 -5.25 -15.12
CA ASN A 57 5.61 -5.14 -13.73
C ASN A 57 4.41 -4.23 -13.61
N LYS A 58 3.54 -4.52 -12.65
CA LYS A 58 2.50 -3.57 -12.22
C LYS A 58 3.16 -2.36 -11.58
N PHE A 59 2.81 -1.18 -12.07
CA PHE A 59 3.22 0.10 -11.52
C PHE A 59 1.98 0.85 -11.02
N TYR A 60 2.03 1.26 -9.75
CA TYR A 60 0.97 2.03 -9.13
C TYR A 60 1.26 3.52 -9.34
N VAL A 61 0.47 4.19 -10.18
CA VAL A 61 0.58 5.63 -10.47
C VAL A 61 0.43 6.44 -9.19
N VAL A 62 -0.56 6.08 -8.37
CA VAL A 62 -0.72 6.58 -7.00
C VAL A 62 -0.06 5.56 -6.08
N PRO A 63 0.89 5.95 -5.21
CA PRO A 63 1.56 5.01 -4.32
C PRO A 63 0.59 4.17 -3.49
N TYR A 64 0.77 2.86 -3.55
CA TYR A 64 -0.03 1.90 -2.79
C TYR A 64 0.00 2.21 -1.28
N GLU A 65 1.17 2.66 -0.79
CA GLU A 65 1.36 3.07 0.61
C GLU A 65 0.38 4.16 1.06
N PHE A 66 -0.04 5.07 0.17
CA PHE A 66 -1.08 6.06 0.46
C PHE A 66 -2.47 5.51 0.17
N ARG A 67 -2.64 4.84 -0.97
CA ARG A 67 -3.95 4.37 -1.44
C ARG A 67 -4.64 3.43 -0.46
N GLN A 68 -3.88 2.61 0.27
CA GLN A 68 -4.43 1.71 1.28
C GLN A 68 -5.15 2.44 2.42
N TYR A 69 -4.87 3.73 2.66
CA TYR A 69 -5.52 4.55 3.68
C TYR A 69 -6.68 5.40 3.15
N PHE A 70 -7.00 5.32 1.87
CA PHE A 70 -8.15 6.04 1.32
C PHE A 70 -9.47 5.50 1.91
N PRO A 71 -10.51 6.34 2.06
CA PRO A 71 -11.82 5.85 2.47
C PRO A 71 -12.33 4.81 1.45
N PHE A 72 -13.03 3.78 1.93
CA PHE A 72 -13.41 2.63 1.10
C PHE A 72 -14.14 3.03 -0.18
N ARG A 73 -15.04 4.02 -0.11
CA ARG A 73 -15.78 4.59 -1.25
C ARG A 73 -14.92 5.09 -2.40
N PHE A 74 -13.62 5.34 -2.19
CA PHE A 74 -12.64 5.77 -3.19
C PHE A 74 -11.65 4.68 -3.63
N LYS A 75 -11.69 3.51 -2.99
CA LYS A 75 -10.82 2.38 -3.34
C LYS A 75 -11.35 1.59 -4.55
N VAL A 76 -12.61 1.79 -4.90
CA VAL A 76 -13.24 1.26 -6.12
C VAL A 76 -12.51 1.83 -7.35
N ARG A 77 -12.34 1.02 -8.41
CA ARG A 77 -11.67 1.42 -9.67
C ARG A 77 -10.16 1.75 -9.57
N SER A 78 -9.43 1.12 -8.64
CA SER A 78 -7.98 1.28 -8.54
C SER A 78 -7.18 0.88 -9.79
N SER A 79 -7.75 0.03 -10.65
CA SER A 79 -7.11 -0.42 -11.89
C SER A 79 -6.82 0.69 -12.90
N HIS A 80 -7.48 1.85 -12.81
CA HIS A 80 -7.10 3.01 -13.64
C HIS A 80 -5.70 3.53 -13.30
N ASP A 81 -5.32 3.47 -12.03
CA ASP A 81 -4.03 3.94 -11.53
C ASP A 81 -2.99 2.81 -11.45
N ILE A 82 -3.24 1.68 -12.11
CA ILE A 82 -2.32 0.54 -12.20
C ILE A 82 -2.02 0.29 -13.67
N VAL A 83 -0.76 0.48 -14.05
CA VAL A 83 -0.28 0.32 -15.42
C VAL A 83 0.85 -0.71 -15.49
N LEU A 84 1.19 -1.17 -16.69
CA LEU A 84 2.32 -2.06 -16.91
C LEU A 84 3.54 -1.27 -17.37
N ILE A 85 4.70 -1.58 -16.78
CA ILE A 85 5.97 -0.97 -17.15
C ILE A 85 7.08 -2.04 -17.12
N CYS A 86 8.01 -2.00 -18.07
CA CYS A 86 9.18 -2.89 -18.02
C CYS A 86 10.15 -2.44 -16.91
N VAL A 87 11.07 -3.33 -16.53
CA VAL A 87 12.10 -3.07 -15.51
C VAL A 87 12.92 -1.81 -15.83
N ASP A 88 13.43 -1.70 -17.07
CA ASP A 88 14.27 -0.56 -17.49
C ASP A 88 13.54 0.77 -17.34
N CYS A 89 12.29 0.83 -17.81
CA CYS A 89 11.48 2.04 -17.71
C CYS A 89 11.09 2.37 -16.26
N ARG A 90 10.91 1.35 -15.42
CA ARG A 90 10.66 1.53 -13.98
C ARG A 90 11.87 2.15 -13.29
N GLU A 91 13.07 1.69 -13.59
CA GLU A 91 14.31 2.25 -13.04
C GLU A 91 14.45 3.73 -13.40
N CYS A 92 14.11 4.12 -14.65
CA CYS A 92 14.13 5.53 -15.06
C CYS A 92 13.14 6.43 -14.28
N ILE A 93 11.92 5.95 -13.98
CA ILE A 93 10.87 6.76 -13.35
C ILE A 93 10.99 6.78 -11.82
N THR A 94 11.56 5.72 -11.23
CA THR A 94 11.62 5.52 -9.78
C THR A 94 12.25 6.70 -9.03
N PRO A 95 13.36 7.32 -9.47
CA PRO A 95 13.94 8.48 -8.81
C PRO A 95 12.96 9.66 -8.68
N ALA A 96 12.31 10.07 -9.77
CA ALA A 96 11.34 11.16 -9.77
C ALA A 96 10.08 10.81 -8.98
N TYR A 97 9.63 9.55 -9.06
CA TYR A 97 8.50 9.04 -8.29
C TYR A 97 8.78 9.10 -6.78
N ASN A 98 9.95 8.62 -6.34
CA ASN A 98 10.37 8.65 -4.93
C ASN A 98 10.61 10.08 -4.43
N MET A 99 11.15 10.96 -5.28
CA MET A 99 11.29 12.38 -4.94
C MET A 99 9.93 13.02 -4.68
N LYS A 100 8.92 12.77 -5.53
CA LYS A 100 7.56 13.26 -5.27
C LYS A 100 6.96 12.71 -3.98
N LYS A 101 7.16 11.42 -3.68
CA LYS A 101 6.74 10.83 -2.40
C LYS A 101 7.38 11.58 -1.22
N LYS A 102 8.70 11.80 -1.29
CA LYS A 102 9.45 12.54 -0.28
C LYS A 102 8.93 13.97 -0.10
N MET A 103 8.57 14.66 -1.18
CA MET A 103 7.99 16.02 -1.10
C MET A 103 6.66 16.03 -0.36
N PHE A 104 5.81 15.02 -0.54
CA PHE A 104 4.57 14.90 0.22
C PHE A 104 4.83 14.72 1.72
N TYR A 105 5.80 13.87 2.08
CA TYR A 105 6.19 13.71 3.48
C TYR A 105 6.81 14.98 4.06
N LEU A 106 7.69 15.68 3.33
CA LEU A 106 8.24 16.96 3.77
C LEU A 106 7.17 18.03 3.97
N ASN A 107 6.12 18.05 3.14
CA ASN A 107 5.03 19.00 3.33
C ASN A 107 4.13 18.65 4.52
N ALA A 108 3.97 17.36 4.83
CA ALA A 108 3.14 16.90 5.94
C ALA A 108 3.84 17.02 7.30
N PHE A 109 5.15 16.74 7.35
CA PHE A 109 5.92 16.65 8.59
C PHE A 109 6.95 17.78 8.75
N GLY A 110 7.18 18.58 7.70
CA GLY A 110 8.13 19.69 7.73
C GLY A 110 9.57 19.23 8.03
N PRO A 111 10.34 19.99 8.85
CA PRO A 111 11.72 19.65 9.18
C PRO A 111 11.84 18.35 10.00
N LEU A 112 10.75 17.90 10.64
CA LEU A 112 10.73 16.71 11.49
C LEU A 112 10.68 15.40 10.68
N TRP A 113 10.53 15.45 9.35
CA TRP A 113 10.42 14.22 8.55
C TRP A 113 11.59 13.26 8.75
N LYS A 114 12.84 13.77 8.79
CA LYS A 114 14.02 12.90 8.96
C LYS A 114 14.01 12.19 10.32
N GLU A 115 13.73 12.94 11.38
CA GLU A 115 13.65 12.40 12.74
C GLU A 115 12.50 11.38 12.85
N TYR A 116 11.36 11.69 12.23
CA TYR A 116 10.23 10.77 12.13
C TYR A 116 10.64 9.47 11.41
N GLU A 117 11.27 9.55 10.24
CA GLU A 117 11.70 8.40 9.45
C GLU A 117 12.71 7.50 10.19
N GLU A 118 13.63 8.10 10.94
CA GLU A 118 14.65 7.37 11.70
C GLU A 118 14.07 6.68 12.95
N ASN A 119 13.18 7.36 13.68
CA ASN A 119 12.67 6.88 14.97
C ASN A 119 11.39 6.04 14.86
N ASN A 120 10.66 6.14 13.75
CA ASN A 120 9.38 5.46 13.57
C ASN A 120 9.47 4.26 12.62
N GLN A 121 10.33 3.32 12.98
CA GLN A 121 10.46 2.06 12.26
C GLN A 121 9.37 1.08 12.67
N LYS A 122 8.80 0.36 11.69
CA LYS A 122 7.76 -0.65 11.92
C LYS A 122 8.23 -1.79 12.83
N HIS A 123 9.52 -2.09 12.77
CA HIS A 123 10.13 -3.11 13.61
C HIS A 123 11.28 -2.49 14.39
N LYS A 124 11.51 -3.00 15.59
CA LYS A 124 12.68 -2.68 16.41
C LYS A 124 13.40 -3.95 16.81
N ILE A 125 14.64 -3.81 17.26
CA ILE A 125 15.37 -4.92 17.85
C ILE A 125 15.01 -5.00 19.34
N SER A 126 14.44 -6.13 19.77
CA SER A 126 14.27 -6.42 21.20
C SER A 126 15.63 -6.77 21.79
N HIS A 127 16.14 -5.89 22.65
CA HIS A 127 17.36 -6.13 23.40
C HIS A 127 17.21 -7.28 24.39
N GLU A 128 15.99 -7.53 24.87
CA GLU A 128 15.63 -8.64 25.76
C GLU A 128 15.83 -9.98 25.05
N ILE A 129 15.31 -10.14 23.82
CA ILE A 129 15.52 -11.37 23.01
C ILE A 129 17.00 -11.54 22.67
N VAL A 130 17.70 -10.47 22.28
CA VAL A 130 19.15 -10.52 22.02
C VAL A 130 19.92 -10.98 23.26
N LYS A 131 19.56 -10.46 24.44
CA LYS A 131 20.15 -10.85 25.71
C LYS A 131 19.84 -12.31 26.04
N ALA A 132 18.58 -12.74 25.92
CA ALA A 132 18.15 -14.12 26.15
C ALA A 132 18.88 -15.11 25.23
N ARG A 133 19.08 -14.78 23.95
CA ARG A 133 19.89 -15.57 23.02
C ARG A 133 21.33 -15.74 23.50
N LYS A 134 21.97 -14.66 23.96
CA LYS A 134 23.32 -14.71 24.52
C LYS A 134 23.36 -15.57 25.79
N SER A 135 22.36 -15.41 26.66
CA SER A 135 22.20 -16.22 27.88
C SER A 135 22.03 -17.71 27.57
N ALA A 136 21.14 -18.06 26.65
CA ALA A 136 20.89 -19.44 26.26
C ALA A 136 22.14 -20.11 25.71
N ARG A 137 22.91 -19.40 24.88
CA ARG A 137 24.18 -19.89 24.34
C ARG A 137 25.22 -20.14 25.43
N ALA A 138 25.32 -19.24 26.39
CA ALA A 138 26.24 -19.38 27.52
C ALA A 138 25.86 -20.58 28.41
N LEU A 139 24.58 -20.78 28.69
CA LEU A 139 24.09 -21.94 29.43
C LEU A 139 24.36 -23.25 28.67
N LEU A 140 24.04 -23.34 27.38
CA LEU A 140 24.31 -24.55 26.58
C LEU A 140 25.81 -24.92 26.52
N THR A 141 26.71 -23.94 26.64
CA THR A 141 28.16 -24.18 26.49
C THR A 141 28.86 -24.42 27.83
N ALA A 142 28.44 -23.73 28.90
CA ALA A 142 29.23 -23.62 30.13
C ALA A 142 28.41 -23.65 31.43
N LYS A 143 27.15 -24.13 31.42
CA LYS A 143 26.28 -24.16 32.61
C LYS A 143 26.97 -24.74 33.85
N ASP A 144 27.64 -25.88 33.72
CA ASP A 144 28.24 -26.59 34.86
C ASP A 144 29.49 -25.91 35.45
N LYS A 145 30.16 -25.05 34.66
CA LYS A 145 31.37 -24.33 35.08
C LYS A 145 31.07 -22.93 35.61
N MET A 146 29.80 -22.54 35.65
CA MET A 146 29.36 -21.20 35.95
C MET A 146 29.00 -21.03 37.44
N PRO A 147 29.37 -19.89 38.07
CA PRO A 147 28.83 -19.54 39.39
C PRO A 147 27.30 -19.50 39.40
N ILE A 148 26.70 -19.95 40.50
CA ILE A 148 25.24 -20.07 40.65
C ILE A 148 24.54 -18.73 40.39
N GLU A 149 25.05 -17.64 40.97
CA GLU A 149 24.49 -16.30 40.79
C GLU A 149 24.43 -15.86 39.31
N LYS A 150 25.50 -16.13 38.55
CA LYS A 150 25.52 -15.85 37.11
C LYS A 150 24.53 -16.74 36.35
N ARG A 151 24.42 -18.01 36.72
CA ARG A 151 23.44 -18.93 36.10
C ARG A 151 22.03 -18.40 36.31
N ASP A 152 21.69 -18.01 37.53
CA ASP A 152 20.36 -17.50 37.89
C ASP A 152 20.00 -16.23 37.10
N ASP A 153 20.95 -15.32 36.91
CA ASP A 153 20.75 -14.12 36.09
C ASP A 153 20.48 -14.45 34.60
N LEU A 154 21.21 -15.41 34.05
CA LEU A 154 21.02 -15.85 32.66
C LEU A 154 19.67 -16.56 32.49
N GLU A 155 19.32 -17.44 33.43
CA GLU A 155 18.03 -18.14 33.46
C GLU A 155 16.86 -17.16 33.59
N ARG A 156 16.98 -16.14 34.45
CA ARG A 156 15.98 -15.07 34.61
C ARG A 156 15.70 -14.34 33.31
N CYS A 157 16.74 -14.01 32.54
CA CYS A 157 16.58 -13.34 31.24
C CYS A 157 15.80 -14.20 30.24
N ILE A 158 16.02 -15.52 30.25
CA ILE A 158 15.34 -16.46 29.35
C ILE A 158 13.88 -16.64 29.76
N ARG A 159 13.62 -16.81 31.06
CA ARG A 159 12.26 -16.93 31.60
C ARG A 159 11.40 -15.72 31.28
N GLN A 160 11.97 -14.51 31.41
CA GLN A 160 11.26 -13.28 31.08
C GLN A 160 10.81 -13.23 29.61
N VAL A 161 11.67 -13.64 28.67
CA VAL A 161 11.34 -13.62 27.23
C VAL A 161 10.40 -14.74 26.83
N CYS A 162 10.49 -15.90 27.48
CA CYS A 162 9.65 -17.06 27.19
C CYS A 162 8.36 -17.08 28.02
N GLU A 163 8.14 -16.08 28.87
CA GLU A 163 7.02 -15.99 29.81
C GLU A 163 6.85 -17.28 30.65
N LEU A 164 7.97 -17.84 31.11
CA LEU A 164 7.99 -19.08 31.89
C LEU A 164 7.95 -18.79 33.39
N ASP A 165 7.10 -19.54 34.10
CA ASP A 165 7.07 -19.54 35.55
C ASP A 165 8.39 -20.05 36.16
N SER A 166 8.65 -19.70 37.42
CA SER A 166 9.91 -19.98 38.11
C SER A 166 10.16 -21.47 38.37
N ASP A 167 9.10 -22.27 38.43
CA ASP A 167 9.09 -23.71 38.69
C ASP A 167 9.36 -24.55 37.43
N ILE A 168 9.23 -23.98 36.23
CA ILE A 168 9.50 -24.69 34.98
C ILE A 168 11.01 -24.92 34.82
N GLU A 169 11.46 -26.14 34.58
CA GLU A 169 12.88 -26.41 34.33
C GLU A 169 13.31 -25.93 32.94
N LEU A 170 14.42 -25.17 32.86
CA LEU A 170 15.03 -24.75 31.59
C LEU A 170 15.89 -25.89 31.01
N CYS A 171 15.26 -26.73 30.19
CA CYS A 171 15.92 -27.80 29.45
C CYS A 171 16.59 -27.30 28.16
N ASP A 172 17.48 -28.12 27.59
CA ASP A 172 18.21 -27.79 26.36
C ASP A 172 17.31 -27.45 25.16
N ASN A 173 16.10 -28.01 25.11
CA ASN A 173 15.15 -27.72 24.03
C ASN A 173 14.68 -26.26 24.12
N ILE A 174 14.29 -25.80 25.31
CA ILE A 174 13.90 -24.39 25.53
C ILE A 174 15.07 -23.47 25.18
N LEU A 175 16.29 -23.81 25.58
CA LEU A 175 17.47 -23.00 25.26
C LEU A 175 17.73 -22.94 23.74
N LYS A 176 17.52 -24.03 23.01
CA LYS A 176 17.63 -24.06 21.54
C LYS A 176 16.52 -23.24 20.88
N ASP A 177 15.30 -23.31 21.38
CA ASP A 177 14.17 -22.53 20.87
C ASP A 177 14.46 -21.03 21.01
N VAL A 178 14.98 -20.60 22.16
CA VAL A 178 15.40 -19.21 22.42
C VAL A 178 16.45 -18.73 21.40
N LEU A 179 17.38 -19.60 20.98
CA LEU A 179 18.39 -19.23 19.97
C LEU A 179 17.78 -18.92 18.60
N THR A 180 16.62 -19.49 18.29
CA THR A 180 15.91 -19.31 17.02
C THR A 180 14.95 -18.12 17.02
N MET A 181 14.67 -17.52 18.18
CA MET A 181 13.78 -16.36 18.29
C MET A 181 14.27 -15.19 17.43
N ASP A 182 13.32 -14.57 16.71
CA ASP A 182 13.57 -13.35 15.96
C ASP A 182 13.61 -12.16 16.91
N SER A 183 14.76 -11.49 16.97
CA SER A 183 14.91 -10.27 17.75
C SER A 183 14.24 -9.06 17.09
N LYS A 184 13.87 -9.16 15.79
CA LYS A 184 13.15 -8.12 15.06
C LYS A 184 11.66 -8.23 15.37
N VAL A 185 11.23 -7.45 16.35
CA VAL A 185 9.84 -7.44 16.84
C VAL A 185 9.09 -6.24 16.29
N GLU A 186 7.76 -6.33 16.23
CA GLU A 186 6.92 -5.18 15.88
C GLU A 186 7.11 -4.05 16.90
N ASN A 187 7.13 -2.81 16.40
CA ASN A 187 7.18 -1.63 17.25
C ASN A 187 5.75 -1.23 17.63
N PRO A 188 5.32 -1.35 18.90
CA PRO A 188 3.96 -1.02 19.33
C PRO A 188 3.66 0.48 19.20
N ASN A 189 4.70 1.32 19.14
CA ASN A 189 4.57 2.77 18.95
C ASN A 189 4.67 3.19 17.47
N TYR A 190 4.61 2.23 16.53
CA TYR A 190 4.69 2.53 15.12
C TYR A 190 3.41 3.25 14.65
N GLU A 191 3.57 4.43 14.06
CA GLU A 191 2.48 5.14 13.40
C GLU A 191 2.74 5.25 11.90
N SER A 192 1.81 4.86 11.03
CA SER A 192 2.09 4.92 9.61
C SER A 192 2.14 6.38 9.11
N ALA A 193 3.32 6.85 8.70
CA ALA A 193 3.49 8.18 8.11
C ALA A 193 2.49 8.45 6.97
N ALA A 194 2.28 7.43 6.14
CA ALA A 194 1.37 7.47 5.02
C ALA A 194 -0.10 7.59 5.45
N GLU A 195 -0.47 6.97 6.57
CA GLU A 195 -1.81 7.09 7.15
C GLU A 195 -2.05 8.50 7.68
N ILE A 196 -1.12 9.03 8.48
CA ILE A 196 -1.17 10.40 8.99
C ILE A 196 -1.25 11.39 7.82
N LEU A 197 -0.46 11.19 6.78
CA LEU A 197 -0.48 12.04 5.59
C LEU A 197 -1.84 12.05 4.91
N VAL A 198 -2.43 10.86 4.68
CA VAL A 198 -3.75 10.75 4.06
C VAL A 198 -4.85 11.32 4.96
N LYS A 199 -4.74 11.14 6.28
CA LYS A 199 -5.65 11.76 7.25
C LYS A 199 -5.59 13.28 7.19
N ASN A 200 -4.38 13.86 7.25
CA ASN A 200 -4.17 15.30 7.13
C ASN A 200 -4.67 15.84 5.78
N LEU A 201 -4.48 15.09 4.70
CA LEU A 201 -5.03 15.42 3.38
C LEU A 201 -6.56 15.50 3.41
N LEU A 202 -7.25 14.53 4.01
CA LEU A 202 -8.71 14.50 4.06
C LEU A 202 -9.25 15.62 4.94
N GLU A 203 -8.64 15.85 6.10
CA GLU A 203 -9.01 16.90 7.05
C GLU A 203 -8.70 18.31 6.51
N GLY A 204 -7.78 18.43 5.55
CA GLY A 204 -7.39 19.72 4.95
C GLY A 204 -6.20 20.39 5.60
N ASN A 205 -5.48 19.64 6.42
CA ASN A 205 -4.26 20.05 7.09
C ASN A 205 -3.02 19.83 6.20
N LEU A 206 -3.21 19.34 4.96
CA LEU A 206 -2.14 19.13 3.99
C LEU A 206 -2.53 19.70 2.63
N ASP A 207 -1.71 20.63 2.15
CA ASP A 207 -1.83 21.16 0.79
C ASP A 207 -1.24 20.21 -0.25
N ILE A 208 -1.93 20.11 -1.39
CA ILE A 208 -1.43 19.35 -2.54
C ILE A 208 -0.53 20.27 -3.37
N PRO A 209 0.73 19.91 -3.63
CA PRO A 209 1.62 20.69 -4.46
C PRO A 209 1.01 20.97 -5.84
N ARG A 210 1.01 22.24 -6.23
CA ARG A 210 0.58 22.65 -7.57
C ARG A 210 1.62 22.24 -8.60
N PRO A 211 1.21 21.84 -9.82
CA PRO A 211 2.16 21.66 -10.91
C PRO A 211 2.87 22.98 -11.20
N GLU A 212 4.16 22.94 -11.53
CA GLU A 212 5.00 24.13 -11.74
C GLU A 212 4.44 25.06 -12.82
N GLU A 213 3.78 24.50 -13.84
CA GLU A 213 3.14 25.21 -14.95
C GLU A 213 1.83 25.94 -14.54
N CYS A 214 1.42 25.83 -13.28
CA CYS A 214 0.22 26.49 -12.77
C CYS A 214 0.40 28.02 -12.69
N LYS A 215 -0.17 28.73 -13.66
CA LYS A 215 -0.16 30.21 -13.76
C LYS A 215 -0.95 30.95 -12.67
N ARG A 216 -1.64 30.24 -11.77
CA ARG A 216 -2.47 30.80 -10.68
C ARG A 216 -3.49 31.85 -11.16
N SER A 217 -3.96 31.73 -12.40
CA SER A 217 -4.98 32.59 -12.99
C SER A 217 -6.33 31.88 -13.02
N GLU A 218 -7.42 32.68 -13.10
CA GLU A 218 -8.78 32.21 -13.37
C GLU A 218 -8.91 31.48 -14.72
N THR A 219 -7.87 31.49 -15.55
CA THR A 219 -7.80 30.85 -16.87
C THR A 219 -6.79 29.69 -16.91
N CYS A 220 -6.19 29.32 -15.78
CA CYS A 220 -5.19 28.25 -15.72
C CYS A 220 -5.83 26.89 -16.02
N ASN A 221 -5.24 26.00 -16.82
CA ASN A 221 -5.83 24.66 -17.05
C ASN A 221 -5.41 23.60 -16.02
N CYS A 222 -4.88 23.99 -14.85
CA CYS A 222 -4.34 23.02 -13.89
C CYS A 222 -5.45 22.34 -13.07
N PHE A 223 -5.21 21.08 -12.72
CA PHE A 223 -6.17 20.22 -12.00
C PHE A 223 -6.51 20.67 -10.57
N LEU A 224 -5.78 21.67 -10.02
CA LEU A 224 -5.97 22.23 -8.68
C LEU A 224 -6.73 23.56 -8.66
N CYS A 225 -6.72 24.34 -9.75
CA CYS A 225 -7.39 25.64 -9.80
C CYS A 225 -8.83 25.56 -10.34
N HIS A 226 -9.20 24.49 -11.05
CA HIS A 226 -10.50 24.33 -11.72
C HIS A 226 -11.20 23.01 -11.39
N GLY A 227 -10.89 22.43 -10.23
CA GLY A 227 -11.58 21.23 -9.75
C GLY A 227 -12.96 21.61 -9.21
N ASP A 228 -14.00 21.31 -9.99
CA ASP A 228 -15.44 21.32 -9.66
C ASP A 228 -15.80 21.89 -8.28
N ALA A 229 -16.47 23.05 -8.26
CA ALA A 229 -17.20 23.51 -7.09
C ALA A 229 -18.20 22.44 -6.68
N SER A 230 -17.89 21.71 -5.63
CA SER A 230 -18.65 20.53 -5.21
C SER A 230 -19.27 20.79 -3.83
N LYS A 231 -20.44 20.20 -3.58
CA LYS A 231 -21.42 20.43 -2.47
C LYS A 231 -20.83 20.16 -1.06
N PRO A 232 -21.50 20.56 0.03
CA PRO A 232 -21.05 20.25 1.40
C PRO A 232 -21.05 18.73 1.64
N GLY A 233 -19.86 18.14 1.74
CA GLY A 233 -19.60 16.68 1.66
C GLY A 233 -18.53 16.33 0.63
N ASP A 234 -18.30 17.21 -0.35
CA ASP A 234 -17.35 17.02 -1.44
C ASP A 234 -15.93 17.55 -1.16
N ILE A 235 -15.64 18.14 -0.01
CA ILE A 235 -14.31 18.71 0.24
C ILE A 235 -13.25 17.60 0.34
N GLU A 236 -13.51 16.54 1.11
CA GLU A 236 -12.64 15.35 1.16
C GLU A 236 -12.46 14.74 -0.23
N HIS A 237 -13.58 14.64 -0.96
CA HIS A 237 -13.64 14.10 -2.31
C HIS A 237 -12.79 14.94 -3.28
N ALA A 238 -12.86 16.27 -3.20
CA ALA A 238 -12.10 17.22 -4.00
C ALA A 238 -10.59 17.15 -3.67
N ARG A 239 -10.22 17.05 -2.39
CA ARG A 239 -8.83 16.90 -1.96
C ARG A 239 -8.24 15.58 -2.46
N LEU A 240 -8.96 14.47 -2.29
CA LEU A 240 -8.50 13.17 -2.80
C LEU A 240 -8.37 13.18 -4.33
N LYS A 241 -9.35 13.78 -5.04
CA LYS A 241 -9.28 14.02 -6.49
C LYS A 241 -8.03 14.80 -6.87
N GLY A 242 -7.75 15.91 -6.19
CA GLY A 242 -6.55 16.72 -6.41
C GLY A 242 -5.29 15.90 -6.20
N PHE A 243 -5.22 15.10 -5.13
CA PHE A 243 -4.07 14.27 -4.80
C PHE A 243 -3.81 13.23 -5.90
N VAL A 244 -4.81 12.45 -6.28
CA VAL A 244 -4.70 11.43 -7.34
C VAL A 244 -4.36 12.06 -8.69
N ARG A 245 -5.02 13.16 -9.06
CA ARG A 245 -4.71 13.90 -10.31
C ARG A 245 -3.28 14.41 -10.30
N SER A 246 -2.77 14.86 -9.17
CA SER A 246 -1.36 15.27 -9.04
C SER A 246 -0.40 14.11 -9.34
N TRP A 247 -0.71 12.90 -8.87
CA TRP A 247 0.09 11.70 -9.11
C TRP A 247 0.02 11.28 -10.58
N ARG A 248 -1.17 11.29 -11.18
CA ARG A 248 -1.36 11.03 -12.61
C ARG A 248 -0.60 12.03 -13.48
N TYR A 249 -0.68 13.31 -13.16
CA TYR A 249 0.07 14.36 -13.84
C TYR A 249 1.57 14.08 -13.80
N HIS A 250 2.11 13.91 -12.59
CA HIS A 250 3.53 13.62 -12.39
C HIS A 250 3.98 12.37 -13.14
N PHE A 251 3.17 11.32 -13.11
CA PHE A 251 3.47 10.10 -13.83
C PHE A 251 3.61 10.37 -15.33
N VAL A 252 2.62 11.00 -15.96
CA VAL A 252 2.66 11.36 -17.39
C VAL A 252 3.85 12.26 -17.70
N SER A 253 4.09 13.30 -16.89
CA SER A 253 5.24 14.20 -17.06
C SER A 253 6.58 13.50 -16.89
N THR A 254 6.65 12.37 -16.17
CA THR A 254 7.88 11.58 -16.03
C THR A 254 8.04 10.58 -17.17
N LEU A 255 6.98 10.25 -17.92
CA LEU A 255 7.09 9.33 -19.06
C LEU A 255 7.93 9.91 -20.20
N ASN A 256 7.85 11.24 -20.46
CA ASN A 256 8.67 12.05 -21.38
C ASN A 256 9.36 11.28 -22.55
N GLY A 257 8.59 10.48 -23.28
CA GLY A 257 8.96 9.93 -24.59
C GLY A 257 8.06 10.54 -25.67
N GLN A 258 8.53 10.56 -26.92
CA GLN A 258 7.79 11.11 -28.07
C GLN A 258 6.43 10.42 -28.29
N GLU A 259 6.29 9.17 -27.82
CA GLU A 259 5.04 8.42 -27.81
C GLU A 259 4.98 7.59 -26.51
N ASN A 260 3.86 7.64 -25.79
CA ASN A 260 3.58 6.73 -24.69
C ASN A 260 2.41 5.80 -25.07
N PHE A 261 2.36 4.64 -24.44
CA PHE A 261 1.43 3.55 -24.77
C PHE A 261 0.39 3.38 -23.66
N LEU A 262 -0.12 4.50 -23.14
CA LEU A 262 -1.18 4.47 -22.14
C LEU A 262 -2.44 3.81 -22.73
N PRO A 263 -3.17 2.98 -21.95
CA PRO A 263 -4.38 2.36 -22.45
C PRO A 263 -5.39 3.39 -22.93
N GLU A 264 -6.12 3.08 -24.00
CA GLU A 264 -7.13 3.98 -24.55
C GLU A 264 -8.18 4.35 -23.48
N GLY A 265 -8.45 5.65 -23.32
CA GLY A 265 -9.33 6.18 -22.26
C GLY A 265 -8.63 6.43 -20.92
N TRP A 266 -7.35 6.06 -20.78
CA TRP A 266 -6.55 6.50 -19.66
C TRP A 266 -6.36 8.01 -19.72
N SER A 267 -6.70 8.71 -18.63
CA SER A 267 -6.48 10.15 -18.55
C SER A 267 -6.23 10.60 -17.12
N ILE A 268 -5.54 11.74 -16.99
CA ILE A 268 -5.34 12.44 -15.71
C ILE A 268 -6.70 12.74 -15.07
N GLN A 269 -7.66 13.18 -15.89
CA GLN A 269 -8.97 13.65 -15.43
C GLN A 269 -10.01 12.55 -15.22
N HIS A 270 -9.66 11.27 -15.45
CA HIS A 270 -10.59 10.16 -15.29
C HIS A 270 -11.28 10.20 -13.93
N LYS A 271 -12.59 9.95 -13.93
CA LYS A 271 -13.45 10.15 -12.77
C LYS A 271 -12.99 9.27 -11.61
N ILE A 272 -12.90 9.87 -10.42
CA ILE A 272 -12.77 9.14 -9.17
C ILE A 272 -14.16 9.07 -8.60
N GLN A 273 -14.76 7.89 -8.65
CA GLN A 273 -16.15 7.71 -8.25
C GLN A 273 -16.23 7.58 -6.73
N ASP A 274 -17.17 8.30 -6.14
CA ASP A 274 -17.63 8.05 -4.78
C ASP A 274 -18.67 6.94 -4.82
N TYR A 275 -18.44 5.86 -4.07
CA TYR A 275 -19.44 4.80 -3.90
C TYR A 275 -20.14 4.96 -2.55
N GLU A 276 -21.30 5.64 -2.55
CA GLU A 276 -22.07 5.90 -1.32
C GLU A 276 -22.64 4.60 -0.69
N ASP A 277 -22.84 3.54 -1.48
CA ASP A 277 -23.52 2.31 -1.05
C ASP A 277 -22.62 1.23 -0.42
N ALA A 278 -21.37 1.53 -0.10
CA ALA A 278 -20.48 0.56 0.54
C ALA A 278 -20.86 0.19 2.00
N ARG A 279 -21.79 0.95 2.62
CA ARG A 279 -22.21 0.74 4.02
C ARG A 279 -23.01 -0.55 4.25
N SER A 280 -23.42 -1.26 3.20
CA SER A 280 -24.19 -2.50 3.32
C SER A 280 -23.32 -3.76 3.45
N ILE A 281 -21.99 -3.67 3.43
CA ILE A 281 -21.10 -4.85 3.30
C ILE A 281 -20.32 -5.17 4.59
N SER A 282 -20.44 -4.38 5.68
CA SER A 282 -19.76 -4.68 6.94
C SER A 282 -20.56 -5.55 7.93
N ARG A 283 -21.57 -6.31 7.47
CA ARG A 283 -22.27 -7.33 8.27
C ARG A 283 -22.82 -8.47 7.40
N THR A 284 -21.94 -9.40 7.01
CA THR A 284 -22.29 -10.83 6.81
C THR A 284 -21.01 -11.64 6.85
#